data_AF-A0A7C3WMC5-F1
#
_entry.id   AF-A0A7C3WMC5-F1
#
_cell.length_a   1.000
_cell.length_b   1.000
_cell.length_c   1.000
_cell.angle_alpha   90.00
_cell.angle_beta   90.00
_cell.angle_gamma   90.00
#
_symmetry.space_group_name_H-M   'P 1'
#
loop_
_entity.id
_entity.type
_entity.pdbx_description
1 polymer ?
#
loop_
_entity_poly.entity_id
_entity_poly.type
_entity_poly.pdbx_seq_one_letter_code
_entity_poly.pdbx_strand_id
1 'polypeptide(L)'
;MRRGISILLTIFIFLSLLFTFTFAQTIPITKVHIMPPHEKLLNKKIELPKLPEVTPENIPQGTRIYGTIEKAQGIGKAIVIPVEFTDKPRQPDNIIPSNYFNLLFNSIGADWSTINPYNVGSVKEFYLENSYNQFDITATILPWYTARYTYTTYINDGNNGFNGGVFVLVREVLQNAVNNGYDLRNYDVIFIIHSGQG
;
A
#
# COMPACT_ATOMS: atom_id res chain seq x y z
N MET A 1 -16.71 -61.44 -27.96
CA MET A 1 -17.16 -60.21 -27.27
C MET A 1 -16.41 -59.85 -25.97
N ARG A 2 -15.53 -60.68 -25.40
CA ARG A 2 -14.81 -60.35 -24.13
C ARG A 2 -13.58 -59.44 -24.27
N ARG A 3 -12.90 -59.40 -25.43
CA ARG A 3 -11.66 -58.62 -25.62
C ARG A 3 -11.89 -57.11 -25.75
N GLY A 4 -12.97 -56.67 -26.40
CA GLY A 4 -13.25 -55.24 -26.61
C GLY A 4 -13.57 -54.48 -25.32
N ILE A 5 -14.30 -55.11 -24.39
CA ILE A 5 -14.68 -54.51 -23.10
C ILE A 5 -13.46 -54.34 -22.19
N SER A 6 -12.52 -55.29 -22.24
CA SER A 6 -11.28 -55.20 -21.44
C SER A 6 -10.41 -54.02 -21.84
N ILE A 7 -10.32 -53.72 -23.15
CA ILE A 7 -9.53 -52.60 -23.69
C ILE A 7 -10.18 -51.27 -23.35
N LEU A 8 -11.51 -51.17 -23.43
CA LEU A 8 -12.23 -49.94 -23.08
C LEU A 8 -12.06 -49.59 -21.58
N LEU A 9 -12.10 -50.60 -20.70
CA LEU A 9 -11.91 -50.41 -19.26
C LEU A 9 -10.47 -49.98 -18.92
N THR A 10 -9.47 -50.53 -19.61
CA THR A 10 -8.07 -50.14 -19.40
C THR A 10 -7.82 -48.71 -19.85
N ILE A 11 -8.39 -48.31 -21.00
CA ILE A 11 -8.30 -46.92 -21.48
C ILE A 11 -8.95 -45.97 -20.48
N PHE A 12 -10.11 -46.30 -19.91
CA PHE A 12 -10.79 -45.44 -18.95
C PHE A 12 -10.03 -45.29 -17.62
N ILE A 13 -9.47 -46.39 -17.10
CA ILE A 13 -8.62 -46.34 -15.89
C ILE A 13 -7.36 -45.50 -16.16
N PHE A 14 -6.72 -45.68 -17.33
CA PHE A 14 -5.54 -44.91 -17.71
C PHE A 14 -5.84 -43.41 -17.88
N LEU A 15 -7.02 -43.07 -18.43
CA LEU A 15 -7.47 -41.68 -18.55
C LEU A 15 -7.79 -41.05 -17.19
N SER A 16 -8.38 -41.83 -16.26
CA SER A 16 -8.64 -41.36 -14.89
C SER A 16 -7.34 -41.12 -14.10
N LEU A 17 -6.31 -41.95 -14.33
CA LEU A 17 -4.98 -41.77 -13.75
C LEU A 17 -4.27 -40.55 -14.34
N LEU A 18 -4.45 -40.26 -15.63
CA LEU A 18 -3.90 -39.04 -16.24
C LEU A 18 -4.53 -37.77 -15.64
N PHE A 19 -5.80 -37.83 -15.24
CA PHE A 19 -6.52 -36.69 -14.66
C PHE A 19 -6.13 -36.40 -13.21
N THR A 20 -5.63 -37.39 -12.45
CA THR A 20 -5.16 -37.17 -11.07
C THR A 20 -3.72 -36.65 -10.99
N PHE A 21 -2.98 -36.63 -12.11
CA PHE A 21 -1.62 -36.10 -12.18
C PHE A 21 -1.52 -34.61 -12.57
N THR A 22 -2.64 -33.93 -12.84
CA THR A 22 -2.63 -32.51 -13.26
C THR A 22 -2.87 -31.48 -12.14
N PHE A 23 -2.99 -31.90 -10.88
CA PHE A 23 -3.04 -30.98 -9.73
C PHE A 23 -1.90 -31.23 -8.73
N ALA A 24 -0.69 -30.91 -9.16
CA ALA A 24 0.40 -30.56 -8.25
C ALA A 24 1.40 -29.65 -8.98
N GLN A 25 0.92 -28.55 -9.57
CA GLN A 25 1.83 -27.45 -9.88
C GLN A 25 2.14 -26.75 -8.56
N THR A 26 3.26 -27.12 -7.95
CA THR A 26 3.93 -26.26 -6.98
C THR A 26 4.31 -24.99 -7.72
N ILE A 27 3.57 -23.92 -7.50
CA ILE A 27 4.04 -22.58 -7.86
C ILE A 27 5.28 -22.37 -6.98
N PRO A 28 6.48 -22.17 -7.55
CA PRO A 28 7.61 -21.77 -6.73
C PRO A 28 7.19 -20.47 -6.05
N ILE A 29 7.25 -20.44 -4.72
CA ILE A 29 7.19 -19.19 -3.98
C ILE A 29 8.36 -18.38 -4.55
N THR A 30 8.04 -17.42 -5.40
CA THR A 30 9.00 -16.42 -5.85
C THR A 30 9.66 -15.92 -4.59
N LYS A 31 11.00 -16.01 -4.52
CA LYS A 31 11.77 -15.31 -3.48
C LYS A 31 11.18 -13.91 -3.43
N VAL A 32 10.54 -13.57 -2.31
CA VAL A 32 10.04 -12.22 -2.09
C VAL A 32 11.22 -11.30 -2.34
N HIS A 33 11.17 -10.57 -3.44
CA HIS A 33 12.14 -9.52 -3.69
C HIS A 33 11.70 -8.38 -2.77
N ILE A 34 12.16 -8.44 -1.53
CA ILE A 34 12.06 -7.32 -0.61
C ILE A 34 12.81 -6.20 -1.30
N MET A 35 12.10 -5.12 -1.68
CA MET A 35 12.76 -3.95 -2.25
C MET A 35 13.88 -3.54 -1.30
N PRO A 36 15.10 -3.30 -1.81
CA PRO A 36 16.16 -2.80 -0.96
C PRO A 36 15.67 -1.49 -0.32
N PRO A 37 15.88 -1.29 0.99
CA PRO A 37 15.51 -0.04 1.63
C PRO A 37 16.18 1.11 0.90
N HIS A 38 15.43 2.19 0.70
CA HIS A 38 15.88 3.40 0.01
C HIS A 38 17.29 3.80 0.48
N GLU A 39 18.22 4.18 -0.41
CA GLU A 39 19.64 4.39 -0.05
C GLU A 39 19.87 5.37 1.12
N LYS A 40 18.92 6.28 1.34
CA LYS A 40 18.90 7.21 2.48
C LYS A 40 18.76 6.52 3.85
N LEU A 41 18.25 5.28 3.89
CA LEU A 41 18.15 4.41 5.07
C LEU A 41 19.38 3.51 5.27
N LEU A 42 20.18 3.28 4.21
CA LEU A 42 21.41 2.48 4.30
C LEU A 42 22.51 3.24 5.06
N ASN A 43 22.55 4.57 4.93
CA ASN A 43 23.58 5.41 5.55
C ASN A 43 23.25 5.83 6.99
N LYS A 44 22.01 5.63 7.44
CA LYS A 44 21.64 5.84 8.83
C LYS A 44 21.68 4.48 9.53
N LYS A 45 22.79 4.15 10.17
CA LYS A 45 22.83 3.09 11.19
C LYS A 45 21.90 3.50 12.34
N ILE A 46 20.60 3.32 12.14
CA ILE A 46 19.67 3.25 13.24
C ILE A 46 19.98 1.90 13.87
N GLU A 47 20.59 1.89 15.04
CA GLU A 47 20.60 0.68 15.87
C GLU A 47 19.13 0.40 16.18
N LEU A 48 18.53 -0.51 15.42
CA LEU A 48 17.26 -1.10 15.80
C LEU A 48 17.46 -1.63 17.22
N PRO A 49 16.60 -1.30 18.20
CA PRO A 49 16.68 -1.93 19.49
C PRO A 49 16.67 -3.43 19.25
N LYS A 50 17.75 -4.11 19.65
CA LYS A 50 17.79 -5.57 19.60
C LYS A 50 16.69 -6.03 20.54
N LEU A 51 15.55 -6.41 19.96
CA LEU A 51 14.55 -7.18 20.68
C LEU A 51 15.29 -8.40 21.21
N PRO A 52 15.11 -8.75 22.50
CA PRO A 52 15.74 -9.93 23.05
C PRO A 52 15.36 -11.12 22.15
N GLU A 53 16.38 -11.80 21.62
CA GLU A 53 16.17 -12.98 20.81
C GLU A 53 15.61 -14.06 21.74
N VAL A 54 14.33 -14.37 21.56
CA VAL A 54 13.67 -15.43 22.32
C VAL A 54 14.08 -16.76 21.69
N THR A 55 15.23 -17.28 22.11
CA THR A 55 15.62 -18.65 21.78
C THR A 55 14.89 -19.63 22.70
N PRO A 56 14.56 -20.86 22.24
CA PRO A 56 13.91 -21.87 23.07
C PRO A 56 14.61 -22.16 24.40
N GLU A 57 15.93 -21.91 24.46
CA GLU A 57 16.80 -22.12 25.63
C GLU A 57 16.64 -21.05 26.72
N ASN A 58 16.14 -19.85 26.39
CA ASN A 58 16.01 -18.71 27.29
C ASN A 58 14.58 -18.49 27.81
N ILE A 59 13.63 -19.36 27.45
CA ILE A 59 12.25 -19.33 27.94
C ILE A 59 12.20 -20.12 29.25
N PRO A 60 11.83 -19.52 30.41
CA PRO A 60 11.69 -20.29 31.64
C PRO A 60 10.72 -21.45 31.45
N GLN A 61 11.12 -22.66 31.86
CA GLN A 61 10.27 -23.85 31.74
C GLN A 61 8.88 -23.59 32.36
N GLY A 62 7.83 -23.77 31.57
CA GLY A 62 6.44 -23.50 31.97
C GLY A 62 5.87 -22.16 31.49
N THR A 63 6.69 -21.29 30.86
CA THR A 63 6.20 -20.05 30.27
C THR A 63 5.41 -20.34 29.00
N ARG A 64 4.09 -20.15 29.05
CA ARG A 64 3.26 -20.10 27.84
C ARG A 64 3.39 -18.72 27.22
N ILE A 65 4.08 -18.60 26.08
CA ILE A 65 4.08 -17.37 25.29
C ILE A 65 2.72 -17.28 24.58
N TYR A 66 1.78 -16.57 25.20
CA TYR A 66 0.58 -16.10 24.54
C TYR A 66 0.88 -14.72 23.95
N GLY A 67 1.61 -14.70 22.84
CA GLY A 67 1.66 -13.53 21.98
C GLY A 67 0.56 -13.69 20.94
N THR A 68 -0.64 -13.20 21.21
CA THR A 68 -1.59 -12.98 20.12
C THR A 68 -0.98 -11.87 19.28
N ILE A 69 -0.54 -12.15 18.05
CA ILE A 69 -0.39 -11.08 17.06
C ILE A 69 -1.80 -10.56 16.86
N GLU A 70 -2.10 -9.42 17.47
CA GLU A 70 -3.37 -8.75 17.21
C GLU A 70 -3.39 -8.39 15.74
N LYS A 71 -4.28 -9.04 15.00
CA LYS A 71 -4.50 -8.70 13.60
C LYS A 71 -5.01 -7.27 13.55
N ALA A 72 -4.51 -6.49 12.60
CA ALA A 72 -5.09 -5.19 12.31
C ALA A 72 -6.60 -5.39 12.07
N GLN A 73 -7.42 -4.70 12.87
CA GLN A 73 -8.86 -4.85 12.89
C GLN A 73 -9.53 -3.47 12.94
N GLY A 74 -10.67 -3.32 12.27
CA GLY A 74 -11.52 -2.13 12.35
C GLY A 74 -11.51 -1.28 11.09
N ILE A 75 -11.81 0.01 11.25
CA ILE A 75 -11.94 0.97 10.16
C ILE A 75 -10.97 2.12 10.39
N GLY A 76 -10.02 2.31 9.48
CA GLY A 76 -9.16 3.48 9.41
C GLY A 76 -9.74 4.56 8.52
N LYS A 77 -9.72 5.80 8.98
CA LYS A 77 -10.16 6.98 8.22
C LYS A 77 -8.95 7.82 7.83
N ALA A 78 -8.76 8.00 6.53
CA ALA A 78 -7.73 8.88 6.00
C ALA A 78 -8.36 10.13 5.36
N ILE A 79 -7.60 11.21 5.31
CA ILE A 79 -7.88 12.35 4.42
C ILE A 79 -6.66 12.56 3.52
N VAL A 80 -6.90 12.72 2.23
CA VAL A 80 -5.86 12.91 1.20
C VAL A 80 -6.05 14.28 0.59
N ILE A 81 -5.01 15.10 0.66
CA ILE A 81 -5.01 16.48 0.18
C ILE A 81 -3.96 16.61 -0.91
N PRO A 82 -4.37 16.58 -2.19
CA PRO A 82 -3.45 16.83 -3.29
C PRO A 82 -3.12 18.32 -3.38
N VAL A 83 -1.85 18.62 -3.65
CA VAL A 83 -1.29 19.98 -3.61
C VAL A 83 -0.55 20.25 -4.91
N GLU A 84 -0.81 21.39 -5.54
CA GLU A 84 -0.05 21.87 -6.69
C GLU A 84 0.58 23.23 -6.41
N PHE A 85 1.54 23.61 -7.24
CA PHE A 85 2.21 24.92 -7.15
C PHE A 85 1.98 25.68 -8.46
N THR A 86 2.00 27.01 -8.40
CA THR A 86 1.82 27.85 -9.59
C THR A 86 2.90 27.61 -10.65
N ASP A 87 4.13 27.27 -10.23
CA ASP A 87 5.27 26.96 -11.09
C ASP A 87 5.48 25.46 -11.33
N LYS A 88 4.75 24.60 -10.61
CA LYS A 88 4.69 23.15 -10.80
C LYS A 88 3.24 22.68 -10.70
N PRO A 89 2.41 22.92 -11.72
CA PRO A 89 1.01 22.53 -11.69
C PRO A 89 0.86 21.01 -11.67
N ARG A 90 -0.33 20.53 -11.28
CA ARG A 90 -0.68 19.12 -11.42
C ARG A 90 -0.57 18.66 -12.88
N GLN A 91 -0.35 17.36 -13.07
CA GLN A 91 -0.45 16.77 -14.40
C GLN A 91 -1.89 16.93 -14.94
N PRO A 92 -2.06 17.12 -16.25
CA PRO A 92 -3.38 17.27 -16.86
C PRO A 92 -4.21 15.99 -16.72
N ASP A 93 -5.54 16.15 -16.80
CA ASP A 93 -6.52 15.07 -16.57
C ASP A 93 -6.38 13.86 -17.49
N ASN A 94 -5.78 14.03 -18.68
CA ASN A 94 -5.49 12.93 -19.59
C ASN A 94 -4.28 12.07 -19.16
N ILE A 95 -3.46 12.55 -18.21
CA ILE A 95 -2.33 11.82 -17.64
C ILE A 95 -2.69 11.32 -16.23
N ILE A 96 -3.20 12.20 -15.37
CA ILE A 96 -3.70 11.85 -14.04
C ILE A 96 -5.17 12.27 -13.97
N PRO A 97 -6.11 11.34 -14.17
CA PRO A 97 -7.54 11.63 -14.10
C PRO A 97 -7.94 12.28 -12.78
N SER A 98 -8.93 13.17 -12.80
CA SER A 98 -9.42 13.85 -11.59
C SER A 98 -9.88 12.90 -10.48
N ASN A 99 -10.32 11.67 -10.81
CA ASN A 99 -10.69 10.63 -9.85
C ASN A 99 -9.53 9.69 -9.47
N TYR A 100 -8.31 9.92 -9.96
CA TYR A 100 -7.16 9.02 -9.76
C TYR A 100 -6.90 8.72 -8.29
N PHE A 101 -6.84 9.74 -7.43
CA PHE A 101 -6.60 9.51 -6.00
C PHE A 101 -7.76 8.79 -5.32
N ASN A 102 -9.00 8.99 -5.78
CA ASN A 102 -10.12 8.21 -5.26
C ASN A 102 -9.97 6.72 -5.62
N LEU A 103 -9.56 6.42 -6.86
CA LEU A 103 -9.26 5.04 -7.26
C LEU A 103 -8.08 4.48 -6.43
N LEU A 104 -6.98 5.23 -6.34
CA LEU A 104 -5.78 4.83 -5.61
C LEU A 104 -6.05 4.50 -4.15
N PHE A 105 -6.88 5.27 -3.47
CA PHE A 105 -7.11 5.07 -2.05
C PHE A 105 -8.32 4.19 -1.73
N ASN A 106 -9.39 4.20 -2.54
CA ASN A 106 -10.69 3.65 -2.14
C ASN A 106 -11.22 2.50 -3.03
N SER A 107 -10.61 2.19 -4.18
CA SER A 107 -11.16 1.14 -5.05
C SER A 107 -10.88 -0.27 -4.55
N ILE A 108 -11.68 -1.24 -4.97
CA ILE A 108 -11.36 -2.68 -4.91
C ILE A 108 -11.49 -3.23 -6.32
N GLY A 109 -10.49 -3.94 -6.83
CA GLY A 109 -10.50 -4.55 -8.16
C GLY A 109 -10.45 -3.53 -9.32
N ALA A 110 -9.84 -2.37 -9.12
CA ALA A 110 -9.65 -1.42 -10.21
C ALA A 110 -8.72 -1.99 -11.28
N ASP A 111 -9.03 -1.74 -12.54
CA ASP A 111 -8.18 -2.12 -13.66
C ASP A 111 -6.99 -1.15 -13.80
N TRP A 112 -5.91 -1.44 -13.09
CA TRP A 112 -4.72 -0.61 -13.10
C TRP A 112 -4.00 -0.57 -14.45
N SER A 113 -4.23 -1.55 -15.33
CA SER A 113 -3.62 -1.56 -16.66
C SER A 113 -4.08 -0.37 -17.53
N THR A 114 -5.28 0.15 -17.27
CA THR A 114 -5.85 1.29 -17.99
C THR A 114 -5.71 2.62 -17.25
N ILE A 115 -5.42 2.59 -15.94
CA ILE A 115 -5.29 3.79 -15.09
C ILE A 115 -3.81 4.18 -14.91
N ASN A 116 -3.00 3.25 -14.41
CA ASN A 116 -1.56 3.41 -14.22
C ASN A 116 -0.92 2.01 -14.17
N PRO A 117 -0.22 1.57 -15.23
CA PRO A 117 0.28 0.20 -15.35
C PRO A 117 1.36 -0.17 -14.31
N TYR A 118 1.88 0.81 -13.57
CA TYR A 118 2.84 0.59 -12.49
C TYR A 118 2.18 0.33 -11.13
N ASN A 119 0.87 0.55 -11.02
CA ASN A 119 0.11 0.20 -9.82
C ASN A 119 -0.41 -1.24 -9.92
N VAL A 120 -0.37 -1.95 -8.79
CA VAL A 120 -0.83 -3.35 -8.69
C VAL A 120 -2.08 -3.50 -7.83
N GLY A 121 -2.54 -2.41 -7.20
CA GLY A 121 -3.66 -2.42 -6.26
C GLY A 121 -3.90 -1.02 -5.69
N SER A 122 -5.05 -0.84 -5.05
CA SER A 122 -5.32 0.36 -4.26
C SER A 122 -4.76 0.22 -2.84
N VAL A 123 -4.69 1.33 -2.11
CA VAL A 123 -4.35 1.34 -0.68
C VAL A 123 -5.35 0.52 0.12
N LYS A 124 -6.66 0.69 -0.14
CA LYS A 124 -7.71 -0.09 0.54
C LYS A 124 -7.55 -1.59 0.30
N GLU A 125 -7.29 -2.00 -0.94
CA GLU A 125 -7.12 -3.41 -1.31
C GLU A 125 -5.89 -4.01 -0.63
N PHE A 126 -4.77 -3.27 -0.60
CA PHE A 126 -3.57 -3.68 0.12
C PHE A 126 -3.86 -3.96 1.61
N TYR A 127 -4.54 -3.04 2.30
CA TYR A 127 -4.82 -3.24 3.74
C TYR A 127 -5.87 -4.32 3.99
N LEU A 128 -6.87 -4.48 3.13
CA LEU A 128 -7.84 -5.57 3.22
C LEU A 128 -7.16 -6.93 3.03
N GLU A 129 -6.32 -7.08 2.00
CA GLU A 129 -5.62 -8.33 1.72
C GLU A 129 -4.68 -8.71 2.86
N ASN A 130 -3.84 -7.78 3.32
CA ASN A 130 -2.87 -8.03 4.38
C ASN A 130 -3.52 -8.24 5.76
N SER A 131 -4.77 -7.79 5.95
CA SER A 131 -5.52 -7.99 7.18
C SER A 131 -6.50 -9.16 7.12
N TYR A 132 -6.57 -9.92 6.03
CA TYR A 132 -7.60 -10.95 5.82
C TYR A 132 -9.03 -10.39 5.96
N ASN A 133 -9.28 -9.23 5.35
CA ASN A 133 -10.53 -8.47 5.39
C ASN A 133 -10.93 -7.97 6.78
N GLN A 134 -9.98 -7.84 7.71
CA GLN A 134 -10.26 -7.42 9.08
C GLN A 134 -10.05 -5.93 9.31
N PHE A 135 -9.25 -5.27 8.46
CA PHE A 135 -8.96 -3.84 8.52
C PHE A 135 -9.30 -3.17 7.20
N ASP A 136 -10.29 -2.28 7.24
CA ASP A 136 -10.71 -1.47 6.10
C ASP A 136 -10.19 -0.03 6.26
N ILE A 137 -9.64 0.55 5.20
CA ILE A 137 -9.30 1.97 5.15
C ILE A 137 -10.20 2.66 4.14
N THR A 138 -10.71 3.83 4.53
CA THR A 138 -11.41 4.73 3.61
C THR A 138 -10.82 6.13 3.70
N ALA A 139 -10.55 6.72 2.54
CA ALA A 139 -9.99 8.06 2.41
C ALA A 139 -11.02 9.07 1.89
N THR A 140 -11.13 10.22 2.55
CA THR A 140 -11.75 11.41 1.96
C THR A 140 -10.70 12.11 1.07
N ILE A 141 -10.99 12.24 -0.23
CA ILE A 141 -10.12 12.92 -1.17
C ILE A 141 -10.57 14.37 -1.32
N LEU A 142 -9.71 15.32 -0.97
CA LEU A 142 -9.99 16.73 -1.19
C LEU A 142 -9.68 17.16 -2.63
N PRO A 143 -10.30 18.25 -3.12
CA PRO A 143 -9.85 18.93 -4.33
C PRO A 143 -8.39 19.37 -4.22
N TRP A 144 -7.75 19.61 -5.36
CA TRP A 144 -6.40 20.15 -5.42
C TRP A 144 -6.34 21.52 -4.72
N TYR A 145 -5.38 21.65 -3.81
CA TYR A 145 -5.01 22.92 -3.22
C TYR A 145 -3.84 23.52 -3.99
N THR A 146 -4.00 24.73 -4.52
CA THR A 146 -2.87 25.48 -5.09
C THR A 146 -2.13 26.22 -3.98
N ALA A 147 -0.87 25.85 -3.77
CA ALA A 147 0.01 26.45 -2.78
C ALA A 147 0.20 27.95 -3.00
N ARG A 148 0.37 28.70 -1.91
CA ARG A 148 0.51 30.16 -1.95
C ARG A 148 1.80 30.59 -2.63
N TYR A 149 2.87 29.84 -2.45
CA TYR A 149 4.19 30.13 -3.00
C TYR A 149 4.59 29.11 -4.06
N THR A 150 5.67 29.41 -4.77
CA THR A 150 6.28 28.48 -5.72
C THR A 150 6.87 27.27 -5.02
N TYR A 151 7.00 26.15 -5.72
CA TYR A 151 7.64 24.93 -5.19
C TYR A 151 8.99 25.22 -4.56
N THR A 152 9.82 25.99 -5.28
CA THR A 152 11.16 26.38 -4.84
C THR A 152 11.13 27.12 -3.50
N THR A 153 10.10 27.91 -3.22
CA THR A 153 10.01 28.64 -1.94
C THR A 153 9.90 27.70 -0.74
N TYR A 154 9.20 26.57 -0.88
CA TYR A 154 9.04 25.61 0.20
C TYR A 154 10.22 24.64 0.35
N ILE A 155 11.06 24.49 -0.68
CA ILE A 155 12.18 23.52 -0.66
C ILE A 155 13.57 24.17 -0.63
N ASN A 156 13.70 25.44 -1.01
CA ASN A 156 14.98 26.14 -1.12
C ASN A 156 15.40 26.77 0.22
N ASP A 157 15.51 25.92 1.24
CA ASP A 157 15.93 26.27 2.59
C ASP A 157 17.33 25.74 2.93
N GLY A 158 18.11 25.35 1.90
CA GLY A 158 19.41 24.71 2.05
C GLY A 158 19.35 23.23 2.47
N ASN A 159 18.15 22.67 2.68
CA ASN A 159 17.94 21.28 3.08
C ASN A 159 16.65 20.70 2.47
N ASN A 160 16.34 21.04 1.21
CA ASN A 160 15.20 20.47 0.47
C ASN A 160 13.85 20.56 1.21
N GLY A 161 13.62 21.62 1.99
CA GLY A 161 12.38 21.86 2.74
C GLY A 161 12.40 21.36 4.19
N PHE A 162 13.41 20.58 4.58
CA PHE A 162 13.50 20.00 5.93
C PHE A 162 13.92 21.01 7.01
N ASN A 163 14.33 22.23 6.66
CA ASN A 163 14.62 23.30 7.63
C ASN A 163 13.39 24.14 7.98
N GLY A 164 12.23 23.92 7.34
CA GLY A 164 11.01 24.62 7.72
C GLY A 164 9.97 24.77 6.63
N GLY A 165 10.42 24.89 5.38
CA GLY A 165 9.53 25.24 4.26
C GLY A 165 8.42 24.21 4.05
N VAL A 166 8.72 22.92 4.22
CA VAL A 166 7.68 21.87 4.15
C VAL A 166 6.62 22.02 5.25
N PHE A 167 7.00 22.45 6.46
CA PHE A 167 6.06 22.65 7.57
C PHE A 167 5.17 23.88 7.36
N VAL A 168 5.66 24.89 6.64
CA VAL A 168 4.84 26.04 6.20
C VAL A 168 3.78 25.56 5.23
N LEU A 169 4.17 24.77 4.21
CA LEU A 169 3.22 24.19 3.24
C LEU A 169 2.16 23.34 3.95
N VAL A 170 2.58 22.42 4.83
CA VAL A 170 1.67 21.56 5.59
C VAL A 170 0.67 22.40 6.39
N ARG A 171 1.13 23.44 7.09
CA ARG A 171 0.24 24.33 7.85
C ARG A 171 -0.79 25.02 6.96
N GLU A 172 -0.38 25.53 5.80
CA GLU A 172 -1.28 26.20 4.86
C GLU A 172 -2.36 25.26 4.33
N VAL A 173 -1.95 24.05 3.94
CA VAL A 173 -2.85 23.00 3.42
C VAL A 173 -3.87 22.58 4.47
N LEU A 174 -3.41 22.30 5.70
CA LEU A 174 -4.31 21.91 6.80
C LEU A 174 -5.25 23.04 7.20
N GLN A 175 -4.76 24.29 7.26
CA GLN A 175 -5.60 25.44 7.54
C GLN A 175 -6.65 25.65 6.46
N ASN A 176 -6.31 25.45 5.18
CA ASN A 176 -7.27 25.51 4.08
C ASN A 176 -8.36 24.44 4.24
N ALA A 177 -8.01 23.20 4.56
CA ALA A 177 -9.00 22.15 4.83
C ALA A 177 -9.94 22.54 5.98
N VAL A 178 -9.40 23.01 7.11
CA VAL A 178 -10.23 23.47 8.25
C VAL A 178 -11.14 24.63 7.85
N ASN A 179 -10.63 25.62 7.10
CA ASN A 179 -11.42 26.75 6.62
C ASN A 179 -12.57 26.33 5.68
N ASN A 180 -12.42 25.20 4.99
CA ASN A 180 -13.45 24.61 4.14
C ASN A 180 -14.39 23.66 4.90
N GLY A 181 -14.30 23.60 6.23
CA GLY A 181 -15.23 22.87 7.09
C GLY A 181 -14.85 21.42 7.39
N TYR A 182 -13.63 20.98 7.02
CA TYR A 182 -13.15 19.65 7.39
C TYR A 182 -12.63 19.63 8.82
N ASP A 183 -13.23 18.79 9.68
CA ASP A 183 -12.69 18.53 11.02
C ASP A 183 -11.63 17.42 10.96
N LEU A 184 -10.36 17.84 11.00
CA LEU A 184 -9.21 16.93 10.87
C LEU A 184 -9.11 15.88 11.99
N ARG A 185 -9.80 16.06 13.12
CA ARG A 185 -9.84 15.08 14.22
C ARG A 185 -10.64 13.83 13.88
N ASN A 186 -11.43 13.87 12.81
CA ASN A 186 -12.21 12.72 12.34
C ASN A 186 -11.40 11.69 11.55
N TYR A 187 -10.10 11.93 11.36
CA TYR A 187 -9.20 11.13 10.56
C TYR A 187 -8.04 10.63 11.41
N ASP A 188 -7.66 9.37 11.20
CA ASP A 188 -6.51 8.73 11.86
C ASP A 188 -5.20 9.11 11.17
N VAL A 189 -5.25 9.37 9.86
CA VAL A 189 -4.09 9.67 9.02
C VAL A 189 -4.41 10.79 8.04
N ILE A 190 -3.44 11.69 7.85
CA ILE A 190 -3.50 12.76 6.85
C ILE A 190 -2.38 12.55 5.82
N PHE A 191 -2.76 12.41 4.55
CA PHE A 191 -1.83 12.39 3.42
C PHE A 191 -1.84 13.75 2.73
N ILE A 192 -0.66 14.33 2.54
CA ILE A 192 -0.46 15.51 1.69
C ILE A 192 0.42 15.06 0.54
N ILE A 193 -0.12 15.13 -0.68
CA ILE A 193 0.56 14.64 -1.89
C ILE A 193 0.78 15.84 -2.79
N HIS A 194 2.03 16.18 -3.08
CA HIS A 194 2.34 17.34 -3.90
C HIS A 194 2.62 16.97 -5.36
N SER A 195 2.42 17.92 -6.28
CA SER A 195 2.82 17.79 -7.68
C SER A 195 4.34 17.82 -7.85
N GLY A 196 4.83 17.16 -8.90
CA GLY A 196 6.26 17.05 -9.18
C GLY A 196 6.93 15.88 -8.45
N GLN A 197 8.24 15.75 -8.65
CA GLN A 197 9.06 14.72 -8.00
C GLN A 197 9.44 15.16 -6.58
N GLY A 198 9.38 14.21 -5.64
CA GLY A 198 9.87 14.37 -4.27
C GLY A 198 11.33 13.93 -4.10
#